data_AF-A0A2V8NV67-F1
#
_entry.id   AF-A0A2V8NV67-F1
#
_cell.length_a   1.000
_cell.length_b   1.000
_cell.length_c   1.000
_cell.angle_alpha   90.00
_cell.angle_beta   90.00
_cell.angle_gamma   90.00
#
_symmetry.space_group_name_H-M   'P 1'
#
loop_
_entity.id
_entity.type
_entity.pdbx_description
1 polymer ?
#
loop_
_entity_poly.entity_id
_entity_poly.type
_entity_poly.pdbx_seq_one_letter_code
_entity_poly.pdbx_strand_id
1 'polypeptide(L)'
;MRVPGRIHITWQDDQTLKLETDAGTQTRFFHFGPPQGQGRDWQGVSKASWELTPPPGFRGFGARGPAGDQGGSLKVVTTKMKPGYLRKNGVPYSADTILTEYYDLVRESNGDLYLVLTTTAEDPMYLTDPFLTSAHFRKQADASGWKPTPCVAR
;
A
#
# COMPACT_ATOMS: atom_id res chain seq x y z
N MET A 1 -0.40 7.36 -7.47
CA MET A 1 -1.46 8.08 -8.22
C MET A 1 -2.81 7.70 -7.64
N ARG A 2 -3.61 8.69 -7.21
CA ARG A 2 -4.92 8.46 -6.61
C ARG A 2 -6.00 8.59 -7.68
N VAL A 3 -6.36 7.47 -8.30
CA VAL A 3 -7.50 7.40 -9.24
C VAL A 3 -8.63 6.67 -8.52
N PRO A 4 -9.84 7.24 -8.45
CA PRO A 4 -10.99 6.53 -7.91
C PRO A 4 -11.20 5.20 -8.65
N GLY A 5 -11.37 4.12 -7.88
CA GLY A 5 -11.48 2.77 -8.42
C GLY A 5 -11.65 1.75 -7.31
N ARG A 6 -11.61 0.49 -7.70
CA ARG A 6 -11.66 -0.68 -6.83
C ARG A 6 -10.30 -1.33 -6.75
N ILE A 7 -10.07 -2.01 -5.63
CA ILE A 7 -8.88 -2.82 -5.44
C ILE A 7 -9.26 -4.23 -5.02
N HIS A 8 -8.50 -5.22 -5.50
CA HIS A 8 -8.51 -6.57 -4.99
C HIS A 8 -7.18 -6.86 -4.33
N ILE A 9 -7.22 -7.42 -3.13
CA ILE A 9 -6.04 -7.84 -2.38
C ILE A 9 -6.20 -9.35 -2.15
N THR A 10 -5.24 -10.12 -2.65
CA THR A 10 -5.25 -11.60 -2.59
C THR A 10 -3.87 -12.11 -2.25
N TRP A 11 -3.77 -13.28 -1.61
CA TRP A 11 -2.51 -13.99 -1.52
C TRP A 11 -2.25 -14.73 -2.83
N GLN A 12 -1.06 -14.54 -3.40
CA GLN A 12 -0.60 -15.34 -4.55
C GLN A 12 0.03 -16.65 -4.07
N ASP A 13 0.76 -16.58 -2.96
CA ASP A 13 1.40 -17.68 -2.26
C ASP A 13 1.58 -17.28 -0.77
N ASP A 14 2.26 -18.11 0.02
CA ASP A 14 2.41 -17.90 1.47
C ASP A 14 3.23 -16.65 1.86
N GLN A 15 3.96 -16.04 0.92
CA GLN A 15 4.88 -14.93 1.19
C GLN A 15 4.67 -13.72 0.25
N THR A 16 3.64 -13.75 -0.60
CA THR A 16 3.37 -12.71 -1.59
C THR A 16 1.90 -12.33 -1.61
N LEU A 17 1.62 -11.07 -1.27
CA LEU A 17 0.32 -10.45 -1.50
C LEU A 17 0.30 -9.81 -2.90
N LYS A 18 -0.80 -9.98 -3.61
CA LYS A 18 -1.10 -9.33 -4.89
C LYS A 18 -2.18 -8.27 -4.67
N LEU A 19 -1.90 -7.04 -5.07
CA LEU A 19 -2.86 -5.94 -5.13
C LEU A 19 -3.16 -5.58 -6.59
N GLU A 20 -4.42 -5.63 -6.97
CA GLU A 20 -4.89 -5.28 -8.31
C GLU A 20 -5.80 -4.05 -8.23
N THR A 21 -5.67 -3.12 -9.17
CA THR A 21 -6.57 -1.97 -9.34
C THR A 21 -7.34 -2.09 -10.65
N ASP A 22 -8.64 -1.78 -10.63
CA ASP A 22 -9.43 -1.77 -11.88
C ASP A 22 -9.08 -0.56 -12.74
N ALA A 23 -8.94 0.61 -12.11
CA ALA A 23 -8.45 1.83 -12.73
C ALA A 23 -6.95 1.73 -13.00
N GLY A 24 -6.58 1.84 -14.28
CA GLY A 24 -5.19 1.72 -14.73
C GLY A 24 -4.67 0.29 -14.83
N THR A 25 -5.46 -0.72 -14.44
CA THR A 25 -5.10 -2.15 -14.49
C THR A 25 -3.75 -2.47 -13.84
N GLN A 26 -3.41 -1.77 -12.75
CA GLN A 26 -2.14 -1.96 -12.07
C GLN A 26 -2.20 -3.25 -11.22
N THR A 27 -1.16 -4.07 -11.29
CA THR A 27 -0.99 -5.27 -10.45
C THR A 27 0.32 -5.17 -9.72
N ARG A 28 0.32 -5.03 -8.39
CA ARG A 28 1.51 -4.93 -7.54
C ARG A 28 1.68 -6.20 -6.71
N PHE A 29 2.92 -6.61 -6.50
CA PHE A 29 3.28 -7.74 -5.65
C PHE A 29 4.03 -7.24 -4.42
N PHE A 30 3.58 -7.65 -3.23
CA PHE A 30 4.17 -7.29 -1.96
C PHE A 30 4.78 -8.53 -1.32
N HIS A 31 6.11 -8.53 -1.19
CA HIS A 31 6.85 -9.68 -0.69
C HIS A 31 7.21 -9.53 0.78
N PHE A 32 6.89 -10.54 1.59
CA PHE A 32 7.27 -10.58 3.01
C PHE A 32 8.70 -11.11 3.23
N GLY A 33 9.26 -11.79 2.22
CA GLY A 33 10.63 -12.28 2.21
C GLY A 33 11.64 -11.26 1.65
N PRO A 34 12.79 -11.75 1.13
CA PRO A 34 13.73 -10.91 0.40
C PRO A 34 13.03 -10.17 -0.75
N PRO A 35 13.35 -8.89 -1.00
CA PRO A 35 12.73 -8.15 -2.10
C PRO A 35 12.97 -8.85 -3.43
N GLN A 36 11.91 -9.06 -4.22
CA GLN A 36 11.99 -9.68 -5.54
C GLN A 36 11.79 -8.64 -6.65
N GLY A 37 12.46 -8.85 -7.79
CA GLY A 37 12.40 -7.97 -8.96
C GLY A 37 13.62 -7.07 -9.12
N GLN A 38 13.92 -6.73 -10.38
CA GLN A 38 15.01 -5.80 -10.71
C GLN A 38 14.64 -4.33 -10.43
N GLY A 39 13.34 -4.03 -10.38
CA GLY A 39 12.81 -2.67 -10.34
C GLY A 39 13.05 -1.93 -11.65
N ARG A 40 13.19 -0.60 -11.56
CA ARG A 40 13.35 0.34 -12.69
C ARG A 40 12.16 0.39 -13.64
N ASP A 41 11.02 -0.11 -13.20
CA ASP A 41 9.72 0.03 -13.83
C ASP A 41 8.81 0.92 -12.98
N TRP A 42 7.57 1.12 -13.42
CA TRP A 42 6.62 1.97 -12.72
C TRP A 42 6.14 1.42 -11.37
N GLN A 43 6.43 0.16 -11.06
CA GLN A 43 6.00 -0.47 -9.82
C GLN A 43 7.12 -0.54 -8.78
N GLY A 44 8.37 -0.56 -9.23
CA GLY A 44 9.53 -0.73 -8.37
C GLY A 44 9.56 -2.11 -7.71
N VAL A 45 10.20 -2.18 -6.56
CA VAL A 45 10.32 -3.37 -5.73
C VAL A 45 9.67 -3.10 -4.38
N SER A 46 8.61 -3.84 -4.05
CA SER A 46 7.82 -3.66 -2.83
C SER A 46 8.11 -4.76 -1.80
N LYS A 47 8.55 -4.34 -0.61
CA LYS A 47 8.73 -5.21 0.58
C LYS A 47 7.61 -4.95 1.58
N ALA A 48 6.93 -6.00 2.00
CA ALA A 48 5.89 -5.96 3.01
C ALA A 48 6.38 -6.42 4.39
N SER A 49 5.79 -5.85 5.43
CA SER A 49 5.95 -6.29 6.82
C SER A 49 4.71 -5.91 7.63
N TRP A 50 4.34 -6.76 8.57
CA TRP A 50 3.31 -6.43 9.56
C TRP A 50 3.91 -5.57 10.66
N GLU A 51 3.35 -4.38 10.88
CA GLU A 51 3.62 -3.57 12.06
C GLU A 51 2.46 -3.75 13.05
N LEU A 52 2.67 -4.62 14.03
CA LEU A 52 1.72 -4.83 15.11
C LEU A 52 1.84 -3.69 16.11
N THR A 53 0.73 -3.04 16.43
CA THR A 53 0.72 -2.07 17.53
C THR A 53 0.56 -2.85 18.83
N PRO A 54 1.58 -2.90 19.71
CA PRO A 54 1.40 -3.55 21.00
C PRO A 54 0.31 -2.81 21.79
N PRO A 55 -0.52 -3.51 22.58
CA PRO A 55 -1.54 -2.86 23.40
C PRO A 55 -0.92 -1.78 24.30
N PRO A 56 -1.61 -0.66 24.56
CA PRO A 56 -1.17 0.32 25.54
C PRO A 56 -0.93 -0.38 26.89
N GLY A 57 0.32 -0.39 27.36
CA GLY A 57 0.73 -1.01 28.63
C GLY A 57 1.63 -2.25 28.54
N PHE A 58 1.85 -2.83 27.35
CA PHE A 58 2.76 -3.98 27.20
C PHE A 58 4.18 -3.54 26.79
N ARG A 59 5.06 -3.36 27.78
CA ARG A 59 6.53 -3.26 27.62
C ARG A 59 7.19 -4.51 28.22
N GLY A 60 7.23 -5.63 27.49
CA GLY A 60 7.89 -6.83 28.01
C GLY A 60 7.87 -8.04 27.07
N PHE A 61 9.01 -8.73 27.02
CA PHE A 61 9.32 -9.92 26.23
C PHE A 61 8.26 -11.03 26.36
N GLY A 62 7.77 -11.55 25.22
CA GLY A 62 7.23 -12.92 25.13
C GLY A 62 5.72 -13.14 25.14
N ALA A 63 4.86 -12.15 24.89
CA ALA A 63 3.40 -12.36 24.90
C ALA A 63 2.82 -12.71 23.51
N ARG A 64 2.68 -14.01 23.22
CA ARG A 64 1.71 -14.51 22.23
C ARG A 64 0.30 -14.47 22.85
N GLY A 65 -0.36 -13.33 22.78
CA GLY A 65 -1.81 -13.24 22.97
C GLY A 65 -2.55 -13.81 21.74
N PRO A 66 -3.82 -14.23 21.85
CA PRO A 66 -4.58 -14.70 20.71
C PRO A 66 -4.65 -13.60 19.65
N ALA A 67 -4.27 -13.94 18.42
CA ALA A 67 -4.06 -13.03 17.29
C ALA A 67 -5.35 -12.36 16.73
N GLY A 68 -6.47 -12.39 17.48
CA GLY A 68 -7.79 -12.02 16.99
C GLY A 68 -8.09 -10.52 16.96
N ASP A 69 -7.56 -9.76 17.92
CA ASP A 69 -7.90 -8.34 18.12
C ASP A 69 -6.68 -7.41 18.16
N GLN A 70 -5.50 -7.90 17.76
CA GLN A 70 -4.31 -7.06 17.66
C GLN A 70 -4.42 -6.19 16.40
N GLY A 71 -4.74 -4.91 16.59
CA GLY A 71 -4.62 -3.90 15.55
C GLY A 71 -3.18 -3.85 15.03
N GLY A 72 -3.02 -3.94 13.71
CA GLY A 72 -1.74 -3.86 13.04
C GLY A 72 -1.89 -3.26 11.66
N SER A 73 -0.83 -2.64 11.18
CA SER A 73 -0.74 -2.11 9.83
C SER A 73 0.03 -3.06 8.94
N LEU A 74 -0.45 -3.29 7.72
CA LEU A 74 0.43 -3.80 6.67
C LEU A 74 1.25 -2.61 6.17
N LYS A 75 2.56 -2.63 6.44
CA LYS A 75 3.50 -1.68 5.87
C LYS A 75 4.11 -2.25 4.60
N VAL A 76 4.16 -1.42 3.56
CA VAL A 76 4.82 -1.74 2.29
C VAL A 76 5.80 -0.62 1.97
N VAL A 77 7.08 -0.97 1.80
CA VAL A 77 8.11 -0.03 1.33
C VAL A 77 8.47 -0.39 -0.10
N THR A 78 8.33 0.57 -1.01
CA THR A 78 8.62 0.42 -2.43
C THR A 78 9.78 1.32 -2.82
N THR A 79 10.75 0.74 -3.52
CA THR A 79 11.98 1.40 -3.97
C THR A 79 12.27 1.06 -5.43
N LYS A 80 13.31 1.67 -6.02
CA LYS A 80 13.74 1.42 -7.41
C LYS A 80 12.60 1.64 -8.42
N MET A 81 11.75 2.64 -8.16
CA MET A 81 10.71 3.02 -9.10
C MET A 81 11.32 3.80 -10.26
N LYS A 82 10.74 3.69 -11.45
CA LYS A 82 11.07 4.54 -12.58
C LYS A 82 10.65 5.98 -12.24
N PRO A 83 11.52 7.00 -12.46
CA PRO A 83 11.17 8.40 -12.23
C PRO A 83 9.87 8.80 -12.90
N GLY A 84 9.06 9.61 -12.22
CA GLY A 84 7.73 9.97 -12.67
C GLY A 84 7.17 11.17 -11.94
N TYR A 85 5.84 11.19 -11.78
CA TYR A 85 5.12 12.27 -11.09
C TYR A 85 4.24 11.70 -9.97
N LEU A 86 4.23 12.38 -8.81
CA LEU A 86 3.43 11.97 -7.64
C LEU A 86 1.92 12.03 -7.93
N ARG A 87 1.51 12.96 -8.81
CA ARG A 87 0.15 13.15 -9.33
C ARG A 87 0.21 13.71 -10.75
N LYS A 88 -0.90 13.62 -11.48
CA LYS A 88 -1.02 14.22 -12.83
C LYS A 88 -0.69 15.72 -12.76
N ASN A 89 0.22 16.17 -13.62
CA ASN A 89 0.73 17.55 -13.66
C ASN A 89 1.29 18.04 -12.31
N GLY A 90 1.83 17.13 -11.50
CA GLY A 90 2.33 17.42 -10.16
C GLY A 90 3.84 17.55 -10.08
N VAL A 91 4.35 17.49 -8.85
CA VAL A 91 5.78 17.44 -8.56
C VAL A 91 6.35 16.09 -9.03
N PRO A 92 7.52 16.08 -9.70
CA PRO A 92 8.20 14.85 -10.07
C PRO A 92 8.74 14.10 -8.85
N TYR A 93 9.07 12.83 -9.05
CA TYR A 93 9.82 12.00 -8.12
C TYR A 93 10.95 11.30 -8.89
N SER A 94 12.10 11.12 -8.25
CA SER A 94 13.32 10.59 -8.87
C SER A 94 13.40 9.06 -8.81
N ALA A 95 14.50 8.49 -9.28
CA ALA A 95 14.74 7.04 -9.15
C ALA A 95 15.04 6.62 -7.69
N ASP A 96 15.43 7.59 -6.87
CA ASP A 96 15.81 7.41 -5.46
C ASP A 96 14.64 7.59 -4.50
N THR A 97 13.43 7.79 -5.02
CA THR A 97 12.21 7.91 -4.20
C THR A 97 11.97 6.63 -3.40
N ILE A 98 11.67 6.81 -2.11
CA ILE A 98 11.17 5.77 -1.23
C ILE A 98 9.67 6.02 -1.02
N LEU A 99 8.84 5.05 -1.40
CA LEU A 99 7.40 5.09 -1.19
C LEU A 99 7.03 4.15 -0.05
N THR A 100 6.61 4.71 1.07
CA THR A 100 6.11 3.94 2.22
C THR A 100 4.60 4.01 2.27
N GLU A 101 3.95 2.87 2.35
CA GLU A 101 2.51 2.73 2.41
C GLU A 101 2.10 1.94 3.65
N TYR A 102 1.04 2.40 4.31
CA TYR A 102 0.40 1.77 5.46
C TYR A 102 -1.03 1.45 5.09
N TYR A 103 -1.41 0.19 5.24
CA TYR A 103 -2.72 -0.34 4.92
C TYR A 103 -3.40 -0.75 6.23
N ASP A 104 -4.31 0.09 6.70
CA ASP A 104 -4.98 -0.05 7.99
C ASP A 104 -6.46 -0.41 7.81
N LEU A 105 -6.93 -1.42 8.53
CA LEU A 105 -8.35 -1.76 8.58
C LEU A 105 -9.03 -1.01 9.72
N VAL A 106 -10.05 -0.23 9.37
CA VAL A 106 -10.86 0.55 10.31
C VAL A 106 -12.30 0.06 10.23
N ARG A 107 -12.83 -0.39 11.37
CA ARG A 107 -14.24 -0.74 11.51
C ARG A 107 -14.99 0.43 12.13
N GLU A 108 -15.96 0.96 11.39
CA GLU A 108 -16.81 2.04 11.85
C GLU A 108 -17.93 1.54 12.75
N SER A 109 -18.52 2.44 13.53
CA SER A 109 -19.61 2.12 14.48
C SER A 109 -20.86 1.57 13.80
N ASN A 110 -21.07 1.89 12.51
CA ASN A 110 -22.17 1.37 11.69
C ASN A 110 -21.90 -0.04 11.13
N GLY A 111 -20.76 -0.64 11.43
CA GLY A 111 -20.34 -1.97 10.96
C GLY A 111 -19.60 -1.98 9.63
N ASP A 112 -19.49 -0.84 8.93
CA ASP A 112 -18.69 -0.73 7.71
C ASP A 112 -17.22 -0.98 7.99
N LEU A 113 -16.56 -1.68 7.06
CA LEU A 113 -15.12 -1.87 7.09
C LEU A 113 -14.47 -1.02 6.01
N TYR A 114 -13.54 -0.17 6.41
CA TYR A 114 -12.71 0.63 5.52
C TYR A 114 -11.27 0.14 5.58
N LEU A 115 -10.61 0.20 4.42
CA LEU A 115 -9.16 0.16 4.31
C LEU A 115 -8.68 1.60 4.12
N VAL A 116 -7.88 2.08 5.06
CA VAL A 116 -7.21 3.38 4.98
C VAL A 116 -5.79 3.12 4.49
N LEU A 117 -5.50 3.60 3.28
CA LEU A 117 -4.16 3.59 2.70
C LEU A 117 -3.51 4.95 2.97
N THR A 118 -2.51 4.98 3.84
CA THR A 118 -1.66 6.15 4.04
C THR A 118 -0.37 5.96 3.25
N THR A 119 0.01 6.96 2.46
CA THR A 119 1.18 6.90 1.57
C THR A 119 2.09 8.08 1.83
N THR A 120 3.36 7.81 2.08
CA THR A 120 4.43 8.79 2.21
C THR A 120 5.44 8.57 1.09
N ALA A 121 5.74 9.62 0.33
CA ALA A 121 6.84 9.62 -0.63
C ALA A 121 7.96 10.53 -0.14
N GLU A 122 9.16 9.97 -0.02
CA GLU A 122 10.39 10.69 0.33
C GLU A 122 11.30 10.68 -0.89
N ASP A 123 11.75 11.86 -1.32
CA ASP A 123 12.61 12.00 -2.49
C ASP A 123 13.65 13.09 -2.28
N PRO A 124 14.95 12.76 -2.23
CA PRO A 124 16.00 13.73 -1.90
C PRO A 124 16.27 14.75 -3.01
N MET A 125 15.77 14.53 -4.22
CA MET A 125 16.04 15.39 -5.38
C MET A 125 14.97 16.46 -5.56
N TYR A 126 13.70 16.11 -5.36
CA TYR A 126 12.56 16.96 -5.69
C TYR A 126 11.72 17.37 -4.49
N LEU A 127 11.89 16.74 -3.32
CA LEU A 127 11.10 17.02 -2.13
C LEU A 127 11.98 17.47 -0.95
N THR A 128 11.65 18.60 -0.35
CA THR A 128 12.29 19.06 0.89
C THR A 128 11.74 18.32 2.11
N ASP A 129 10.46 17.95 2.07
CA ASP A 129 9.74 17.25 3.13
C ASP A 129 8.97 16.05 2.54
N PRO A 130 8.68 15.01 3.35
CA PRO A 130 7.89 13.87 2.88
C PRO A 130 6.52 14.30 2.33
N PHE A 131 6.16 13.80 1.15
CA PHE A 131 4.85 14.03 0.55
C PHE A 131 3.85 12.98 1.05
N LEU A 132 2.95 13.41 1.96
CA LEU A 132 1.95 12.55 2.58
C LEU A 132 0.59 12.63 1.88
N THR A 133 -0.04 11.49 1.64
CA THR A 133 -1.42 11.39 1.16
C THR A 133 -2.15 10.21 1.81
N SER A 134 -3.48 10.21 1.77
CA SER A 134 -4.29 9.08 2.23
C SER A 134 -5.43 8.78 1.26
N ALA A 135 -5.81 7.52 1.05
CA ALA A 135 -6.97 7.10 0.27
C ALA A 135 -7.77 6.04 1.03
N HIS A 136 -9.10 6.12 0.97
CA HIS A 136 -9.97 5.25 1.77
C HIS A 136 -10.81 4.38 0.83
N PHE A 137 -10.86 3.08 1.11
CA PHE A 137 -11.64 2.10 0.35
C PHE A 137 -12.65 1.43 1.28
N ARG A 138 -13.93 1.47 0.93
CA ARG A 138 -14.96 0.71 1.64
C ARG A 138 -14.96 -0.74 1.13
N LYS A 139 -14.99 -1.72 2.04
CA LYS A 139 -15.13 -3.14 1.67
C LYS A 139 -16.49 -3.38 0.99
N GLN A 140 -16.46 -4.03 -0.17
CA GLN A 140 -17.67 -4.53 -0.84
C GLN A 140 -18.00 -5.96 -0.37
N ALA A 141 -19.27 -6.34 -0.49
CA ALA A 141 -19.73 -7.69 -0.14
C ALA A 141 -19.20 -8.75 -1.12
N ASP A 142 -19.04 -8.38 -2.39
CA ASP A 142 -18.58 -9.23 -3.47
C ASP A 142 -17.77 -8.41 -4.51
N ALA A 143 -17.37 -9.06 -5.61
CA ALA A 143 -16.62 -8.45 -6.70
C ALA A 143 -17.50 -7.68 -7.70
N SER A 144 -18.79 -7.44 -7.39
CA SER A 144 -19.67 -6.70 -8.30
C SER A 144 -19.17 -5.27 -8.54
N GLY A 145 -19.25 -4.85 -9.80
CA GLY A 145 -18.80 -3.54 -10.24
C GLY A 145 -17.31 -3.46 -10.59
N TRP A 146 -16.55 -4.56 -10.50
CA TRP A 146 -15.19 -4.61 -11.06
C TRP A 146 -15.19 -4.26 -12.55
N LYS A 147 -14.54 -3.16 -12.93
CA LYS A 147 -14.55 -2.64 -14.31
C LYS A 147 -13.15 -2.17 -14.73
N PRO A 148 -12.28 -3.07 -15.20
CA PRO A 148 -10.93 -2.74 -15.65
C PRO A 148 -10.94 -1.64 -16.70
N THR A 149 -10.14 -0.60 -16.50
CA THR A 149 -9.91 0.47 -17.46
C THR A 149 -8.41 0.68 -17.64
N PRO A 150 -7.91 0.77 -18.89
CA PRO A 150 -6.48 0.88 -19.14
C PRO A 150 -5.92 2.20 -18.59
N CYS A 151 -4.61 2.22 -18.35
CA CYS A 151 -3.93 3.46 -17.96
C CYS A 151 -4.05 4.51 -19.07
N VAL A 152 -4.46 5.72 -18.70
CA VAL A 152 -4.63 6.86 -19.61
C VAL A 152 -3.45 7.84 -19.58
N ALA A 153 -2.49 7.64 -18.68
CA ALA A 153 -1.24 8.40 -18.67
C ALA A 153 -0.38 7.90 -19.84
N ARG A 154 -0.02 8.82 -20.74
CA ARG A 154 0.91 8.59 -21.86
C ARG A 154 2.24 9.23 -21.54
#